data_AF-A0A946ZGC9-F1
#
_entry.id   AF-A0A946ZGC9-F1
#
_cell.length_a   1.000
_cell.length_b   1.000
_cell.length_c   1.000
_cell.angle_alpha   90.00
_cell.angle_beta   90.00
_cell.angle_gamma   90.00
#
_symmetry.space_group_name_H-M   'P 1'
#
loop_
_entity.id
_entity.type
_entity.pdbx_description
1 polymer ?
#
loop_
_entity_poly.entity_id
_entity_poly.type
_entity_poly.pdbx_seq_one_letter_code
_entity_poly.pdbx_strand_id
1 'polypeptide(L)'
;MISSTQIFLFLLSAFFTVCGNSQSLTGAWETVITTDSGEKIRNVVIFSEGFQVSTNYYAETGKFIGTNGGSWDLNGDLITEVV
;
A
#
# COMPACT_ATOMS: atom_id res chain seq x y z
N MET A 1 29.04 -21.09 26.59
CA MET A 1 29.02 -22.12 25.54
C MET A 1 27.63 -22.09 24.92
N ILE A 2 27.50 -21.80 23.63
CA ILE A 2 26.19 -21.79 22.96
C ILE A 2 25.81 -23.24 22.68
N SER A 3 24.64 -23.69 23.11
CA SER A 3 24.19 -25.06 22.89
C SER A 3 23.64 -25.24 21.47
N SER A 4 23.64 -26.48 20.99
CA SER A 4 23.04 -26.85 19.70
C SER A 4 21.57 -26.46 19.60
N THR A 5 20.83 -26.51 20.71
CA THR A 5 19.44 -26.06 20.79
C THR A 5 19.29 -24.55 20.50
N GLN A 6 20.21 -23.73 21.01
CA GLN A 6 20.19 -22.28 20.78
C GLN A 6 20.50 -21.94 19.31
N ILE A 7 21.42 -22.67 18.69
CA ILE A 7 21.74 -22.53 17.26
C ILE A 7 20.53 -22.95 16.41
N PHE A 8 19.86 -24.05 16.76
CA PHE A 8 18.67 -24.52 16.05
C PHE A 8 17.51 -23.50 16.12
N LEU A 9 17.22 -22.96 17.31
CA LEU A 9 16.19 -21.94 17.49
C LEU A 9 16.49 -20.66 16.70
N PHE A 10 17.75 -20.24 16.65
CA PHE A 10 18.18 -19.09 15.86
C PHE A 10 17.96 -19.32 14.37
N LEU A 11 18.41 -20.46 13.83
CA LEU A 11 18.22 -20.81 12.42
C LEU A 11 16.74 -20.95 12.04
N LEU A 12 15.93 -21.53 12.92
CA LEU A 12 14.49 -21.65 12.73
C LEU A 12 13.81 -20.27 12.67
N SER A 13 14.17 -19.36 13.57
CA SER A 13 13.62 -18.00 13.58
C SER A 13 14.01 -17.19 12.34
N ALA A 14 15.24 -17.37 11.84
CA ALA A 14 15.73 -16.73 10.62
C ALA A 14 15.07 -17.29 9.35
N PHE A 15 14.58 -18.54 9.38
CA PHE A 15 13.84 -19.11 8.24
C PHE A 15 12.45 -18.48 8.09
N PHE A 16 11.77 -18.19 9.20
CA PHE A 16 10.43 -17.58 9.17
C PHE A 16 10.40 -16.13 8.67
N THR A 17 11.50 -15.37 8.79
CA THR A 17 11.56 -13.97 8.31
C THR A 17 11.64 -13.87 6.79
N VAL A 18 12.20 -14.87 6.11
CA VAL A 18 12.33 -14.89 4.64
C VAL A 18 11.01 -15.28 3.95
N CYS A 19 10.10 -15.93 4.67
CA CYS A 19 8.76 -16.27 4.19
C CYS A 19 7.71 -15.17 4.44
N GLY A 20 8.13 -14.00 4.94
CA GLY A 20 7.25 -12.85 5.13
C GLY A 20 6.71 -12.35 3.79
N ASN A 21 5.38 -12.40 3.64
CA ASN A 21 4.63 -12.12 2.42
C ASN A 21 5.10 -10.86 1.66
N SER A 22 5.18 -10.98 0.32
CA SER A 22 5.07 -9.83 -0.58
C SER A 22 3.78 -9.08 -0.24
N GLN A 23 3.85 -7.76 -0.03
CA GLN A 23 2.65 -6.96 0.18
C GLN A 23 1.77 -7.05 -1.07
N SER A 24 0.51 -7.43 -0.91
CA SER A 24 -0.46 -7.37 -2.01
C SER A 24 -0.83 -5.91 -2.26
N LEU A 25 -1.04 -5.54 -3.52
CA LEU A 25 -1.57 -4.24 -3.89
C LEU A 25 -3.02 -4.05 -3.41
N THR A 26 -3.79 -5.14 -3.31
CA THR A 26 -5.18 -5.12 -2.81
C THR A 26 -5.23 -4.60 -1.38
N GLY A 27 -5.99 -3.53 -1.17
CA GLY A 27 -6.07 -2.84 0.10
C GLY A 27 -6.37 -1.36 -0.06
N ALA A 28 -6.34 -0.63 1.06
CA ALA A 28 -6.46 0.82 1.08
C ALA A 28 -5.09 1.45 1.34
N TRP A 29 -4.74 2.45 0.53
CA TRP A 29 -3.50 3.20 0.61
C TRP A 29 -3.82 4.68 0.77
N GLU A 30 -3.02 5.38 1.56
CA GLU A 30 -3.17 6.81 1.79
C GLU A 30 -1.87 7.54 1.48
N THR A 31 -1.99 8.71 0.85
CA THR A 31 -0.91 9.69 0.77
C THR A 31 -1.43 11.09 1.07
N VAL A 32 -0.56 11.96 1.57
CA VAL A 32 -0.83 13.37 1.75
C VAL A 32 0.19 14.15 0.93
N ILE A 33 -0.29 14.94 -0.01
CA ILE A 33 0.53 15.80 -0.87
C ILE A 33 0.31 17.27 -0.51
N THR A 34 1.37 18.06 -0.57
CA THR A 34 1.29 19.52 -0.47
C THR A 34 1.33 20.08 -1.88
N THR A 35 0.33 20.87 -2.25
CA THR A 35 0.28 21.56 -3.55
C THR A 35 1.21 22.78 -3.57
N ASP A 36 1.46 23.33 -4.75
CA ASP A 36 2.22 24.59 -4.91
C ASP A 36 1.56 25.78 -4.19
N SER A 37 0.23 25.74 -4.01
CA SER A 37 -0.53 26.72 -3.21
C SER A 37 -0.37 26.55 -1.69
N GLY A 38 0.31 25.49 -1.24
CA GLY A 38 0.49 25.14 0.17
C GLY A 38 -0.69 24.36 0.79
N GLU A 39 -1.68 23.98 -0.02
CA GLU A 39 -2.81 23.17 0.44
C GLU A 39 -2.38 21.72 0.62
N LYS A 40 -2.83 21.08 1.71
CA LYS A 40 -2.64 19.64 1.91
C LYS A 40 -3.82 18.86 1.37
N ILE A 41 -3.57 17.97 0.42
CA ILE A 41 -4.56 17.06 -0.15
C ILE A 41 -4.26 15.65 0.36
N ARG A 42 -5.24 15.02 1.01
CA ARG A 42 -5.23 13.59 1.31
C ARG A 42 -5.85 12.85 0.13
N ASN A 43 -5.10 11.91 -0.43
CA ASN A 43 -5.60 10.95 -1.40
C ASN A 43 -5.71 9.58 -0.72
N VAL A 44 -6.86 8.94 -0.86
CA VAL A 44 -7.08 7.54 -0.45
C VAL A 44 -7.40 6.75 -1.70
N VAL A 45 -6.61 5.70 -2.00
CA VAL A 45 -6.89 4.77 -3.08
C VAL A 45 -7.17 3.38 -2.51
N ILE A 46 -8.27 2.77 -2.97
CA ILE A 46 -8.67 1.41 -2.59
C ILE A 46 -8.56 0.55 -3.84
N PHE A 47 -7.70 -0.47 -3.77
CA PHE A 47 -7.62 -1.53 -4.76
C PHE A 47 -8.41 -2.74 -4.26
N SER A 48 -9.43 -3.15 -5.01
CA SER A 48 -10.10 -4.44 -4.88
C SER A 48 -9.74 -5.35 -6.06
N GLU A 49 -10.24 -6.58 -6.10
CA GLU A 49 -10.00 -7.50 -7.21
C GLU A 49 -10.46 -6.89 -8.55
N GLY A 50 -9.50 -6.44 -9.37
CA GLY A 50 -9.72 -5.88 -10.71
C GLY A 50 -10.24 -4.45 -10.77
N PHE A 51 -10.57 -3.81 -9.65
CA PHE A 51 -11.11 -2.44 -9.61
C PHE A 51 -10.39 -1.55 -8.60
N GLN A 52 -10.34 -0.26 -8.88
CA GLN A 52 -9.76 0.75 -8.01
C GLN A 52 -10.69 1.95 -7.88
N VAL A 53 -10.62 2.63 -6.74
CA VAL A 53 -11.15 3.98 -6.57
C VAL A 53 -10.17 4.84 -5.79
N SER A 54 -9.85 6.00 -6.33
CA SER A 54 -9.00 7.02 -5.73
C SER A 54 -9.84 8.26 -5.42
N THR A 55 -9.83 8.72 -4.17
CA THR A 55 -10.59 9.88 -3.72
C THR A 55 -9.69 10.91 -3.05
N ASN A 56 -9.89 12.17 -3.44
CA ASN A 56 -9.15 13.32 -2.92
C ASN A 56 -10.01 14.14 -1.95
N TYR A 57 -9.42 14.54 -0.83
CA TYR A 57 -9.99 15.41 0.18
C TYR A 57 -8.97 16.46 0.61
N TYR A 58 -9.43 17.63 1.05
CA TYR A 58 -8.58 18.54 1.82
C TYR A 58 -8.20 17.88 3.14
N ALA A 59 -6.90 17.71 3.42
CA ALA A 59 -6.43 16.93 4.55
C ALA A 59 -6.88 17.52 5.91
N GLU A 60 -6.95 18.84 6.01
CA GLU A 60 -7.30 19.55 7.25
C GLU A 60 -8.81 19.54 7.52
N THR A 61 -9.65 19.59 6.48
CA THR A 61 -11.12 19.76 6.65
C THR A 61 -11.92 18.51 6.30
N GLY A 62 -11.31 17.53 5.63
CA GLY A 62 -12.02 16.38 5.05
C GLY A 62 -12.97 16.76 3.90
N LYS A 63 -12.97 18.01 3.43
CA LYS A 63 -13.84 18.44 2.34
C LYS A 63 -13.45 17.69 1.06
N PHE A 64 -14.44 17.05 0.45
CA PHE A 64 -14.31 16.33 -0.82
C PHE A 64 -13.82 17.24 -1.94
N ILE A 65 -12.91 16.71 -2.76
CA ILE A 65 -12.37 17.37 -3.96
C ILE A 65 -12.85 16.64 -5.22
N GLY A 66 -12.67 15.31 -5.28
CA GLY A 66 -12.97 14.54 -6.47
C GLY A 66 -12.60 13.07 -6.33
N THR A 67 -13.03 12.26 -7.28
CA THR A 67 -12.72 10.82 -7.34
C THR A 67 -12.39 10.40 -8.77
N ASN A 68 -11.53 9.39 -8.91
CA ASN A 68 -11.29 8.64 -10.14
C ASN A 68 -11.43 7.14 -9.81
N GLY A 69 -12.13 6.38 -10.64
CA GLY A 69 -12.28 4.94 -10.45
C GLY A 69 -12.29 4.23 -11.79
N GLY A 70 -11.93 2.96 -11.77
CA GLY A 70 -11.76 2.18 -12.99
C GLY A 70 -11.33 0.75 -12.70
N SER A 71 -11.06 0.00 -13.77
CA SER A 71 -10.40 -1.30 -13.64
C SER A 71 -8.88 -1.13 -13.57
N TRP A 72 -8.19 -2.07 -12.93
CA TRP A 72 -6.72 -2.11 -12.93
C TRP A 72 -6.18 -3.52 -13.19
N ASP A 73 -4.94 -3.57 -13.66
CA ASP A 73 -4.13 -4.78 -13.79
C ASP A 73 -2.68 -4.51 -13.35
N LEU A 74 -2.01 -5.55 -12.84
CA LEU A 74 -0.60 -5.49 -12.41
C LEU A 74 0.23 -6.49 -13.20
N ASN A 75 1.13 -5.99 -14.03
CA ASN A 75 2.08 -6.79 -14.80
C ASN A 75 3.50 -6.53 -14.28
N GLY A 76 4.01 -7.42 -13.44
CA GLY A 76 5.27 -7.22 -12.72
C GLY A 76 5.13 -6.05 -11.74
N ASP A 77 5.86 -4.97 -12.00
CA ASP A 77 5.82 -3.73 -11.20
C ASP A 77 5.01 -2.61 -11.87
N LEU A 78 4.37 -2.89 -13.01
CA LEU A 78 3.58 -1.92 -13.77
C LEU A 78 2.08 -2.07 -13.46
N ILE A 79 1.50 -1.02 -12.87
CA ILE A 79 0.05 -0.88 -12.70
C ILE A 79 -0.52 -0.16 -13.92
N THR A 80 -1.55 -0.74 -14.55
CA THR A 80 -2.35 -0.09 -15.61
C THR A 80 -3.76 0.17 -15.09
N GLU A 81 -4.25 1.39 -15.30
CA GLU A 81 -5.63 1.81 -14.96
C GLU A 81 -6.42 2.05 -16.25
N VAL A 82 -7.69 1.64 -16.28
CA VAL A 82 -8.66 1.97 -17.34
C VAL A 82 -9.88 2.61 -16.69
N VAL A 83 -10.16 3.86 -17.10
CA VAL A 83 -11.20 4.76 -16.57
C VAL A 83 -12.39 4.86 -17.53
#